data_AF-A0A803M396-F1
#
_entry.id   AF-A0A803M396-F1
#
_cell.length_a   1.000
_cell.length_b   1.000
_cell.length_c   1.000
_cell.angle_alpha   90.00
_cell.angle_beta   90.00
_cell.angle_gamma   90.00
#
_symmetry.space_group_name_H-M   'P 1'
#
loop_
_entity.id
_entity.type
_entity.pdbx_description
1 polymer ?
#
loop_
_entity_poly.entity_id
_entity_poly.type
_entity_poly.pdbx_seq_one_letter_code
_entity_poly.pdbx_strand_id
1 'polypeptide(L)'
;MAETVPPSSSAPADVYIVYTEQPSDGADHESSHLRTLSSVVGSEEAAKESLIYVYKSAATGFSAKLTPEQVSQLEKQPGVLQVVVSKTVQLHPVGGGGA
;
A
#
# COMPACT_ATOMS: atom_id res chain seq x y z
N MET A 1 26.92 -8.80 19.26
CA MET A 1 26.85 -7.71 18.25
C MET A 1 25.61 -6.91 18.60
N ALA A 2 25.79 -5.69 19.09
CA ALA A 2 24.69 -4.79 19.44
C ALA A 2 24.89 -3.51 18.63
N GLU A 3 23.92 -3.15 17.79
CA GLU A 3 23.48 -1.76 17.60
C GLU A 3 22.19 -1.71 16.77
N THR A 4 21.13 -1.21 17.43
CA THR A 4 20.07 -0.33 16.91
C THR A 4 19.27 -0.75 15.68
N VAL A 5 18.08 -1.27 15.92
CA VAL A 5 16.88 -0.81 15.22
C VAL A 5 16.00 -0.09 16.26
N PRO A 6 15.63 1.18 16.07
CA PRO A 6 14.81 1.90 17.06
C PRO A 6 13.44 1.23 17.20
N PRO A 7 12.88 1.10 18.42
CA PRO A 7 11.51 0.66 18.61
C PRO A 7 10.57 1.87 18.46
N SER A 8 10.37 2.36 17.23
CA SER A 8 9.45 3.47 16.98
C SER A 8 8.61 3.22 15.74
N SER A 9 7.82 2.14 15.75
CA SER A 9 6.52 2.08 15.05
C SER A 9 5.85 0.74 15.41
N SER A 10 5.54 0.51 16.69
CA SER A 10 4.75 -0.67 17.10
C SER A 10 3.25 -0.47 16.83
N ALA A 11 2.91 0.15 15.70
CA ALA A 11 1.55 0.15 15.18
C ALA A 11 1.42 -1.08 14.26
N PRO A 12 0.34 -1.86 14.38
CA PRO A 12 0.12 -2.99 13.47
C PRO A 12 0.10 -2.47 12.04
N ALA A 13 0.91 -3.09 11.18
CA ALA A 13 0.85 -2.81 9.76
C ALA A 13 -0.38 -3.51 9.19
N ASP A 14 -1.35 -2.70 8.76
CA ASP A 14 -2.59 -3.16 8.14
C ASP A 14 -2.50 -2.97 6.62
N VAL A 15 -3.40 -3.62 5.89
CA VAL A 15 -3.48 -3.41 4.45
C VAL A 15 -4.19 -2.08 4.21
N TYR A 16 -3.58 -1.18 3.46
CA TYR A 16 -4.17 0.08 3.03
C TYR A 16 -4.22 0.14 1.51
N ILE A 17 -5.29 0.73 0.98
CA ILE A 17 -5.51 1.02 -0.43
C ILE A 17 -5.18 2.50 -0.62
N VAL A 18 -4.13 2.77 -1.38
CA VAL A 18 -3.67 4.11 -1.74
C VAL A 18 -4.21 4.42 -3.13
N TYR A 19 -5.08 5.42 -3.21
CA TYR A 19 -5.55 5.99 -4.47
C TYR A 19 -4.59 7.09 -4.90
N THR A 20 -4.15 7.03 -6.15
CA THR A 20 -3.27 8.03 -6.75
C THR A 20 -3.96 8.72 -7.93
N GLU A 21 -3.52 9.93 -8.25
CA GLU A 21 -3.94 10.61 -9.47
C GLU A 21 -3.36 9.88 -10.69
N GLN A 22 -4.19 9.63 -11.71
CA GLN A 22 -3.72 9.07 -12.97
C GLN A 22 -2.92 10.13 -13.74
N PRO A 23 -1.64 9.91 -14.05
CA PRO A 23 -0.97 10.72 -15.05
C PRO A 23 -1.64 10.46 -16.40
N SER A 24 -2.14 11.50 -17.04
CA SER A 24 -2.83 11.44 -18.34
C SER A 24 -1.97 10.94 -19.51
N ASP A 25 -0.69 10.62 -19.28
CA ASP A 25 0.34 10.52 -20.32
C ASP A 25 1.08 9.17 -20.37
N GLY A 26 0.51 8.07 -19.85
CA GLY A 26 1.04 6.71 -20.07
C GLY A 26 2.50 6.45 -19.65
N ALA A 27 3.08 7.35 -18.86
CA ALA A 27 4.47 7.29 -18.41
C ALA A 27 4.62 6.22 -17.32
N ASP A 28 5.68 5.42 -17.40
CA ASP A 28 5.98 4.25 -16.56
C ASP A 28 5.62 4.45 -15.05
N HIS A 29 4.38 4.09 -14.72
CA HIS A 29 3.69 4.46 -13.47
C HIS A 29 4.23 3.68 -12.27
N GLU A 30 4.66 2.45 -12.50
CA GLU A 30 5.02 1.51 -11.44
C GLU A 30 6.34 1.90 -10.78
N SER A 31 7.34 2.26 -11.57
CA SER A 31 8.67 2.60 -11.07
C SER A 31 8.65 3.82 -10.14
N SER A 32 7.86 4.84 -10.51
CA SER A 32 7.75 6.08 -9.74
C SER A 32 6.96 5.87 -8.45
N HIS A 33 5.84 5.12 -8.51
CA HIS A 33 5.07 4.76 -7.32
C HIS A 33 5.85 3.89 -6.34
N LEU A 34 6.65 2.95 -6.86
CA LEU A 34 7.47 2.07 -6.05
C LEU A 34 8.60 2.83 -5.36
N ARG A 35 9.20 3.82 -6.02
CA ARG A 35 10.21 4.71 -5.41
C ARG A 35 9.61 5.61 -4.32
N THR A 36 8.41 6.14 -4.53
CA THR A 36 7.71 6.92 -3.51
C THR A 36 7.38 6.06 -2.30
N LEU A 37 6.88 4.84 -2.53
CA LEU A 37 6.60 3.86 -1.48
C LEU A 37 7.89 3.47 -0.75
N SER A 38 8.98 3.22 -1.48
CA SER A 38 10.28 2.86 -0.90
C SER A 38 10.83 3.94 -0.01
N SER A 39 10.60 5.21 -0.34
CA SER A 39 11.02 6.34 0.49
C SER A 39 10.26 6.41 1.82
N VAL A 40 9.04 5.87 1.88
CA VAL A 40 8.18 5.87 3.07
C VAL A 40 8.42 4.62 3.91
N VAL A 41 8.56 3.45 3.27
CA VAL A 41 8.81 2.18 3.96
C VAL A 41 10.29 1.95 4.29
N GLY A 42 11.19 2.77 3.73
CA GLY A 42 12.62 2.77 4.00
C GLY A 42 13.46 1.94 3.04
N SER A 43 12.88 1.10 2.19
CA SER A 43 13.62 0.32 1.18
C SER A 43 12.75 -0.10 -0.01
N GLU A 44 13.39 -0.30 -1.17
CA GLU A 44 12.69 -0.76 -2.39
C GLU A 44 12.19 -2.19 -2.26
N GLU A 45 12.96 -3.03 -1.57
CA GLU A 45 12.60 -4.41 -1.25
C GLU A 45 11.39 -4.45 -0.30
N ALA A 46 11.46 -3.69 0.81
CA ALA A 46 10.34 -3.55 1.73
C ALA A 46 9.09 -2.97 1.06
N ALA A 47 9.25 -2.07 0.08
CA ALA A 47 8.14 -1.55 -0.73
C ALA A 47 7.50 -2.67 -1.55
N LYS A 48 8.30 -3.49 -2.24
CA LYS A 48 7.82 -4.64 -3.04
C LYS A 48 7.16 -5.70 -2.16
N GLU A 49 7.71 -5.98 -0.98
CA GLU A 49 7.12 -6.94 -0.03
C GLU A 49 5.83 -6.42 0.61
N SER A 50 5.75 -5.12 0.86
CA SER A 50 4.56 -4.49 1.40
C SER A 50 3.47 -4.33 0.34
N LEU A 51 3.85 -4.18 -0.93
CA LEU A 51 2.94 -4.05 -2.05
C LEU A 51 2.18 -5.36 -2.29
N ILE A 52 0.87 -5.32 -2.06
CA ILE A 52 -0.02 -6.48 -2.27
C ILE A 52 -0.55 -6.50 -3.70
N TYR A 53 -0.97 -5.34 -4.20
CA TYR A 53 -1.60 -5.23 -5.51
C TYR A 53 -1.48 -3.83 -6.08
N VAL A 54 -1.31 -3.71 -7.40
CA VAL A 54 -1.30 -2.42 -8.12
C VAL A 54 -2.50 -2.38 -9.04
N TYR A 55 -3.36 -1.38 -8.86
CA TYR A 55 -4.50 -1.15 -9.74
C TYR A 55 -4.01 -0.44 -11.01
N LYS A 56 -4.14 -1.14 -12.15
CA LYS A 56 -3.63 -0.70 -13.46
C LYS A 56 -4.71 -0.29 -14.47
N SER A 57 -5.97 -0.69 -14.25
CA SER A 57 -6.98 -0.66 -15.32
C SER A 57 -8.13 0.35 -15.16
N ALA A 58 -8.72 0.48 -13.98
CA ALA A 58 -9.93 1.30 -13.77
C ALA A 58 -9.82 2.30 -12.60
N ALA A 59 -8.82 2.11 -11.73
CA ALA A 59 -8.45 3.01 -10.67
C ALA A 59 -6.93 3.07 -10.65
N THR A 60 -6.37 4.26 -10.46
CA THR A 60 -4.93 4.42 -10.27
C THR A 60 -4.64 4.34 -8.78
N GLY A 61 -3.78 3.41 -8.39
CA GLY A 61 -3.47 3.19 -6.99
C GLY A 61 -2.85 1.84 -6.73
N PHE A 62 -2.60 1.55 -5.46
CA PHE A 62 -2.06 0.26 -5.02
C PHE A 62 -2.51 -0.07 -3.60
N SER A 63 -2.68 -1.35 -3.30
CA SER A 63 -2.83 -1.83 -1.93
C SER A 63 -1.47 -2.26 -1.40
N ALA A 64 -1.07 -1.73 -0.25
CA ALA A 64 0.16 -2.08 0.42
C ALA A 64 -0.06 -2.21 1.93
N LYS A 65 0.75 -3.06 2.57
CA LYS A 65 0.78 -3.23 4.01
C LYS A 65 1.62 -2.11 4.63
N LEU A 66 0.97 -1.20 5.33
CA LEU A 66 1.59 0.04 5.81
C LEU A 66 1.22 0.27 7.27
N THR A 67 2.07 0.99 8.00
CA THR A 67 1.73 1.51 9.33
C THR A 67 0.96 2.83 9.20
N PRO A 68 0.13 3.22 10.19
CA PRO A 68 -0.57 4.50 10.17
C PRO A 68 0.38 5.70 10.04
N GLU A 69 1.62 5.59 10.51
CA GLU A 69 2.66 6.61 10.34
C GLU A 69 3.09 6.74 8.87
N GLN A 70 3.32 5.61 8.19
CA GLN A 70 3.62 5.56 6.76
C GLN A 70 2.45 6.07 5.91
N VAL A 71 1.22 5.74 6.30
CA VAL A 71 0.00 6.27 5.66
C VAL A 71 -0.03 7.79 5.72
N SER A 72 0.20 8.38 6.90
CA SER A 72 0.23 9.83 7.05
C SER A 72 1.35 10.49 6.23
N GLN A 73 2.46 9.79 5.99
CA GLN A 73 3.52 10.26 5.10
C GLN A 73 3.11 10.18 3.61
N LEU A 74 2.43 9.10 3.21
CA LEU A 74 1.89 8.95 1.85
C LEU A 74 0.81 9.97 1.53
N GLU A 75 -0.09 10.27 2.46
CA GLU A 75 -1.13 11.29 2.29
C GLU A 75 -0.56 12.71 2.05
N LYS A 76 0.70 12.95 2.43
CA LYS A 76 1.40 14.21 2.18
C LYS A 76 2.11 14.25 0.82
N GLN A 77 2.19 13.12 0.11
CA GLN A 77 2.88 13.05 -1.18
C GLN A 77 2.00 13.61 -2.30
N PRO A 78 2.56 14.45 -3.20
CA PRO A 78 1.82 14.92 -4.37
C PRO A 78 1.46 13.74 -5.27
N GLY A 79 0.18 13.68 -5.67
CA GLY A 79 -0.38 12.59 -6.47
C GLY A 79 -1.02 11.46 -5.67
N VAL A 80 -1.04 11.52 -4.33
CA VAL A 80 -1.90 10.64 -3.51
C VAL A 80 -3.23 11.35 -3.26
N LEU A 81 -4.32 10.74 -3.72
CA LEU A 81 -5.68 11.26 -3.54
C LEU A 81 -6.25 10.89 -2.18
N GLN A 82 -6.12 9.62 -1.80
CA GLN A 82 -6.73 9.09 -0.59
C GLN A 82 -6.08 7.78 -0.16
N VAL A 83 -5.94 7.57 1.14
CA VAL A 83 -5.53 6.27 1.69
C VAL A 83 -6.66 5.72 2.56
N VAL A 84 -7.11 4.50 2.28
CA VAL A 84 -8.17 3.84 3.05
C VAL A 84 -7.72 2.46 3.52
N VAL A 85 -8.14 2.03 4.71
CA VAL A 85 -7.82 0.69 5.18
C VAL A 85 -8.58 -0.34 4.33
N SER A 86 -7.86 -1.32 3.80
CA SER A 86 -8.42 -2.47 3.09
C SER A 86 -9.10 -3.36 4.12
N LYS A 87 -10.43 -3.44 4.05
CA LYS A 87 -11.20 -4.44 4.77
C LYS A 87 -11.26 -5.69 3.90
N THR A 88 -10.43 -6.68 4.21
CA THR A 88 -10.58 -8.02 3.63
C THR A 88 -11.89 -8.60 4.14
N VAL A 89 -12.97 -8.38 3.40
CA VAL A 89 -14.22 -9.10 3.63
C VAL A 89 -13.91 -10.54 3.26
N GLN A 90 -13.79 -11.41 4.27
CA GLN A 90 -13.80 -12.84 4.04
C GLN A 90 -15.16 -13.15 3.42
N LEU A 91 -15.20 -13.28 2.09
CA LEU A 91 -16.34 -13.84 1.40
C LEU A 91 -16.47 -15.26 1.95
N HIS A 92 -17.44 -15.47 2.85
CA HIS A 92 -17.81 -16.80 3.28
C HIS A 92 -18.00 -17.64 2.00
N PRO A 93 -17.32 -18.78 1.85
CA PRO A 93 -17.79 -19.74 0.88
C PRO A 93 -19.22 -20.05 1.32
N VAL A 94 -20.17 -19.73 0.45
CA VAL A 94 -21.57 -20.12 0.63
C VAL A 94 -21.60 -21.65 0.62
N GLY A 95 -21.41 -22.24 1.80
CA GLY A 95 -21.76 -23.61 2.08
C GLY A 95 -23.27 -23.70 2.15
N GLY A 96 -23.89 -24.04 1.03
CA GLY A 96 -25.26 -24.53 0.94
C GLY A 96 -25.30 -25.44 -0.29
N GLY A 97 -25.20 -26.75 -0.12
CA GLY A 97 -26.31 -27.62 0.24
C GLY A 97 -26.82 -28.23 -1.06
N GLY A 98 -26.42 -29.43 -1.43
CA GLY A 98 -27.07 -30.64 -0.94
C GLY A 98 -28.30 -30.93 -1.81
N ALA A 99 -28.12 -31.74 -2.85
CA ALA A 99 -29.14 -32.58 -3.49
C ALA A 99 -28.43 -33.68 -4.27
#